data_AF-A0A380FE15-F1
#
_entry.id   AF-A0A380FE15-F1
#
_cell.length_a   1.000
_cell.length_b   1.000
_cell.length_c   1.000
_cell.angle_alpha   90.00
_cell.angle_beta   90.00
_cell.angle_gamma   90.00
#
_symmetry.space_group_name_H-M   'P 1'
#
loop_
_entity.id
_entity.type
_entity.pdbx_description
1 polymer ?
#
loop_
_entity_poly.entity_id
_entity_poly.type
_entity_poly.pdbx_seq_one_letter_code
_entity_poly.pdbx_strand_id
1 'polypeptide(L)'
;MTSTVDNKMRKEMCYLFYITSKEVVNRFNRYLKQYDISFPNYIVLLYIENDKPIYIKTLCDELYLDSGTISPIIKRLEKKIIDQTYEK
;
A
#
# COMPACT_ATOMS: atom_id res chain seq x y z
N MET A 1 -22.51 18.60 28.22
CA MET A 1 -22.02 19.57 27.21
C MET A 1 -20.65 19.20 26.59
N THR A 2 -20.07 18.03 26.89
CA THR A 2 -18.72 17.63 26.41
C THR A 2 -18.70 16.78 25.12
N SER A 3 -19.84 16.25 24.64
CA SER A 3 -19.83 15.29 23.52
C SER A 3 -19.72 15.92 22.11
N THR A 4 -20.03 17.21 21.94
CA THR A 4 -20.07 17.85 20.61
C THR A 4 -18.71 18.39 20.17
N VAL A 5 -17.90 18.90 21.10
CA VAL A 5 -16.54 19.43 20.81
C VAL A 5 -15.57 18.30 20.45
N ASP A 6 -15.64 17.18 21.18
CA ASP A 6 -14.87 15.95 20.89
C ASP A 6 -15.16 15.41 19.48
N ASN A 7 -16.43 15.44 19.07
CA ASN A 7 -16.84 14.99 17.73
C ASN A 7 -16.25 15.88 16.61
N LYS A 8 -16.19 17.21 16.83
CA LYS A 8 -15.60 18.15 15.85
C LYS A 8 -14.10 17.93 15.70
N MET A 9 -13.35 17.87 16.81
CA MET A 9 -11.90 17.66 16.76
C MET A 9 -11.54 16.32 16.13
N ARG A 10 -12.24 15.24 16.51
CA ARG A 10 -12.05 13.92 15.89
C ARG A 10 -12.29 13.95 14.38
N LYS A 11 -13.33 14.66 13.92
CA LYS A 11 -13.61 14.81 12.48
C LYS A 11 -12.50 15.58 11.76
N GLU A 12 -12.03 16.68 12.34
CA GLU A 12 -10.93 17.46 11.77
C GLU A 12 -9.64 16.65 11.69
N MET A 13 -9.29 15.91 12.75
CA MET A 13 -8.12 15.02 12.74
C MET A 13 -8.27 13.90 11.70
N CYS A 14 -9.41 13.21 11.65
CA CYS A 14 -9.67 12.19 10.63
C CYS A 14 -9.53 12.76 9.22
N TYR A 15 -10.05 13.97 8.98
CA TYR A 15 -9.93 14.64 7.69
C TYR A 15 -8.47 15.00 7.36
N LEU A 16 -7.72 15.52 8.32
CA LEU A 16 -6.29 15.84 8.15
C LEU A 16 -5.47 14.58 7.84
N PHE A 17 -5.70 13.46 8.53
CA PHE A 17 -5.03 12.19 8.22
C PHE A 17 -5.41 11.67 6.83
N TYR A 18 -6.69 11.73 6.47
CA TYR A 18 -7.17 11.31 5.16
C TYR A 18 -6.52 12.13 4.03
N ILE A 19 -6.57 13.46 4.11
CA ILE A 19 -6.04 14.33 3.05
C ILE A 19 -4.52 14.22 2.95
N THR A 20 -3.82 14.11 4.08
CA THR A 20 -2.37 13.93 4.11
C THR A 20 -1.97 12.60 3.49
N SER A 21 -2.60 11.50 3.92
CA SER A 21 -2.35 10.17 3.36
C SER A 21 -2.60 10.13 1.85
N LYS A 22 -3.74 10.70 1.42
CA LYS A 22 -4.08 10.82 0.00
C LYS A 22 -3.01 11.58 -0.80
N GLU A 23 -2.53 12.71 -0.30
CA GLU A 23 -1.51 13.49 -0.99
C GLU A 23 -0.14 12.80 -1.03
N VAL A 24 0.24 12.08 0.03
CA VAL A 24 1.44 11.22 0.03
C VAL A 24 1.32 10.17 -1.05
N VAL A 25 0.21 9.41 -1.07
CA VAL A 25 -0.05 8.38 -2.08
C VAL A 25 -0.03 8.97 -3.50
N ASN A 26 -0.65 10.13 -3.72
CA ASN A 26 -0.64 10.81 -5.02
C ASN A 26 0.77 11.23 -5.47
N ARG A 27 1.59 11.71 -4.54
CA ARG A 27 2.97 12.11 -4.84
C ARG A 27 3.84 10.90 -5.17
N PHE A 28 3.73 9.84 -4.40
CA PHE A 28 4.44 8.59 -4.69
C PHE A 28 3.97 7.96 -6.00
N ASN A 29 2.67 7.89 -6.28
CA ASN A 29 2.18 7.37 -7.56
C ASN A 29 2.72 8.15 -8.77
N ARG A 30 2.85 9.48 -8.65
CA ARG A 30 3.49 10.29 -9.71
C ARG A 30 4.95 9.89 -9.92
N TYR A 31 5.70 9.67 -8.85
CA TYR A 31 7.08 9.20 -8.92
C TYR A 31 7.20 7.76 -9.45
N LEU A 32 6.33 6.86 -9.00
CA LEU A 32 6.35 5.44 -9.34
C LEU A 32 5.86 5.14 -10.76
N LYS A 33 5.16 6.09 -11.39
CA LYS A 33 4.65 5.97 -12.76
C LYS A 33 5.75 5.60 -13.77
N GLN A 34 6.97 6.11 -13.60
CA GLN A 34 8.09 5.80 -14.48
C GLN A 34 8.54 4.32 -14.42
N TYR A 35 8.22 3.62 -13.33
CA TYR A 35 8.49 2.20 -13.13
C TYR A 35 7.27 1.32 -13.42
N ASP A 36 6.15 1.94 -13.81
CA ASP A 36 4.85 1.27 -14.01
C ASP A 36 4.41 0.50 -12.74
N ILE A 37 4.68 1.04 -11.56
CA ILE A 37 4.32 0.44 -10.26
C ILE A 37 3.30 1.35 -9.56
N SER A 38 2.27 0.75 -8.98
CA SER A 38 1.31 1.46 -8.12
C SER A 38 1.82 1.54 -6.69
N PHE A 39 1.35 2.52 -5.91
CA PHE A 39 1.72 2.63 -4.50
C PHE A 39 1.43 1.34 -3.68
N PRO A 40 0.26 0.66 -3.80
CA PRO A 40 0.02 -0.61 -3.12
C PRO A 40 1.01 -1.73 -3.51
N ASN A 41 1.41 -1.79 -4.78
CA ASN A 41 2.41 -2.75 -5.22
C ASN A 41 3.79 -2.41 -4.65
N TYR A 42 4.14 -1.12 -4.59
CA TYR A 42 5.39 -0.64 -4.01
C TYR A 42 5.50 -0.94 -2.52
N ILE A 43 4.46 -0.68 -1.72
CA ILE A 43 4.50 -0.98 -0.29
C ILE A 43 4.69 -2.48 -0.03
N VAL A 44 4.10 -3.37 -0.85
CA VAL A 44 4.33 -4.82 -0.72
C VAL A 44 5.77 -5.17 -1.04
N LEU A 45 6.36 -4.56 -2.08
CA LEU A 45 7.76 -4.78 -2.44
C LEU A 45 8.75 -4.36 -1.34
N LEU A 46 8.42 -3.37 -0.51
CA LEU A 46 9.28 -2.95 0.61
C LEU A 46 9.48 -4.04 1.68
N TYR A 47 8.60 -5.03 1.75
CA TYR A 47 8.64 -6.13 2.72
C TYR A 47 9.14 -7.45 2.09
N ILE A 48 9.44 -7.45 0.79
CA ILE A 48 9.99 -8.62 0.10
C ILE A 48 11.51 -8.50 0.13
N GLU A 49 12.18 -9.45 0.78
CA GLU A 49 13.63 -9.59 0.77
C GLU A 49 14.07 -10.63 -0.28
N ASN A 50 15.24 -10.42 -0.88
CA ASN A 50 15.82 -11.40 -1.78
C ASN A 50 16.07 -12.72 -1.04
N ASP A 51 15.74 -13.84 -1.70
CA ASP A 51 16.01 -15.22 -1.27
C ASP A 51 15.32 -15.66 0.03
N LYS A 52 14.31 -14.92 0.51
CA LYS A 52 13.50 -15.33 1.67
C LYS A 52 12.02 -15.43 1.31
N PRO A 53 11.37 -16.59 1.55
CA PRO A 53 9.92 -16.67 1.45
C PRO A 53 9.27 -15.84 2.56
N ILE A 54 8.23 -15.08 2.20
CA ILE A 54 7.38 -14.35 3.14
C ILE A 54 5.97 -14.93 3.13
N TYR A 55 5.39 -15.12 4.31
CA TYR A 55 4.01 -15.58 4.42
C TYR A 55 3.03 -14.43 4.15
N ILE A 56 1.97 -14.70 3.39
CA ILE A 56 0.89 -13.72 3.14
C ILE A 56 0.32 -13.17 4.44
N LYS A 57 0.19 -14.01 5.47
CA LYS A 57 -0.30 -13.59 6.78
C LYS A 57 0.58 -12.50 7.39
N THR A 58 1.91 -12.63 7.30
CA THR A 58 2.85 -11.61 7.76
C THR A 58 2.64 -10.30 7.01
N LEU A 59 2.45 -10.33 5.69
CA LEU A 59 2.16 -9.12 4.92
C LEU A 59 0.82 -8.47 5.32
N CYS A 60 -0.21 -9.27 5.58
CA CYS A 60 -1.49 -8.74 6.06
C CYS A 60 -1.33 -8.02 7.40
N ASP A 61 -0.60 -8.62 8.33
CA ASP A 61 -0.36 -8.09 9.68
C ASP A 61 0.49 -6.81 9.64
N GLU A 62 1.59 -6.79 8.88
CA GLU A 62 2.50 -5.64 8.75
C GLU A 62 1.89 -4.46 7.99
N LEU A 63 1.12 -4.75 6.92
CA LEU A 63 0.53 -3.71 6.06
C LEU A 63 -0.86 -3.27 6.53
N TYR A 64 -1.42 -3.91 7.56
CA TYR A 64 -2.80 -3.70 8.01
C TYR A 64 -3.83 -3.86 6.87
N LEU A 65 -3.60 -4.87 6.02
CA LEU A 65 -4.44 -5.20 4.87
C LEU A 65 -5.03 -6.60 5.00
N ASP A 66 -6.22 -6.79 4.42
CA ASP A 66 -6.85 -8.10 4.36
C ASP A 66 -6.26 -8.96 3.23
N SER A 67 -6.48 -10.27 3.32
CA SER A 67 -6.02 -11.23 2.31
C SER A 67 -6.64 -10.99 0.92
N GLY A 68 -7.85 -10.45 0.85
CA GLY A 68 -8.53 -10.09 -0.39
C GLY A 68 -7.88 -8.91 -1.10
N THR A 69 -7.17 -8.05 -0.36
CA THR A 69 -6.36 -6.96 -0.91
C THR A 69 -4.95 -7.42 -1.28
N ILE A 70 -4.27 -8.19 -0.42
CA ILE A 70 -2.89 -8.64 -0.64
C ILE A 70 -2.79 -9.66 -1.78
N SER A 71 -3.66 -10.67 -1.83
CA SER A 71 -3.53 -11.77 -2.79
C SER A 71 -3.54 -11.31 -4.26
N PRO A 72 -4.43 -10.40 -4.70
CA PRO A 72 -4.39 -9.86 -6.06
C PRO A 72 -3.18 -8.96 -6.35
N ILE A 73 -2.57 -8.35 -5.34
CA ILE A 73 -1.34 -7.55 -5.50
C ILE A 73 -0.16 -8.49 -5.80
N ILE A 74 0.00 -9.55 -4.99
CA ILE A 74 1.06 -10.55 -5.18
C ILE A 74 0.98 -11.18 -6.57
N LYS A 75 -0.20 -11.66 -6.99
CA LYS A 75 -0.37 -12.24 -8.33
C LYS A 75 0.01 -11.28 -9.46
N ARG A 76 -0.28 -9.98 -9.31
CA ARG A 76 0.08 -8.96 -10.30
C ARG A 76 1.59 -8.71 -10.33
N LEU A 77 2.23 -8.69 -9.16
CA LEU A 77 3.68 -8.54 -9.05
C LEU A 77 4.42 -9.75 -9.63
N GLU A 78 4.00 -10.97 -9.30
CA GLU A 78 4.56 -12.21 -9.85
C GLU A 78 4.51 -12.21 -11.37
N LYS A 79 3.34 -11.90 -11.95
CA LYS A 79 3.18 -11.82 -13.41
C LYS A 79 4.14 -10.80 -14.02
N LYS A 80 4.25 -9.60 -13.43
CA LYS A 80 5.12 -8.54 -13.94
C LYS A 80 6.61 -8.93 -13.91
N ILE A 81 7.06 -9.60 -12.84
CA ILE A 81 8.44 -10.09 -12.72
C ILE A 81 8.72 -11.18 -13.76
N ILE A 82 7.77 -12.08 -13.96
CA ILE A 82 7.86 -13.15 -14.96
C ILE A 82 7.95 -12.55 -16.36
N ASP A 83 7.06 -11.62 -16.72
CA ASP A 83 7.06 -10.96 -18.03
C ASP A 83 8.41 -10.25 -18.31
N GLN A 84 8.99 -9.58 -17.30
CA GLN A 84 10.30 -8.92 -17.40
C GLN A 84 11.49 -9.90 -17.54
N THR A 85 11.33 -11.14 -17.10
CA THR A 85 12.38 -12.18 -17.21
C THR A 85 12.42 -12.78 -18.62
N TYR A 86 11.30 -12.78 -19.36
CA TYR A 86 11.21 -13.32 -20.72
C TYR A 86 11.58 -12.32 -21.82
N GLU A 87 11.68 -11.02 -21.51
CA GLU A 87 12.16 -9.98 -22.43
C GLU A 87 13.69 -9.78 -22.40
N LYS A 88 14.42 -10.56 -21.59
CA LYS A 88 15.89 -10.63 -21.55
C LYS A 88 16.39 -11.98 -22.07
#